data_AF-M8B5N0-F1
#
_entry.id   AF-M8B5N0-F1
#
_cell.length_a   1.000
_cell.length_b   1.000
_cell.length_c   1.000
_cell.angle_alpha   90.00
_cell.angle_beta   90.00
_cell.angle_gamma   90.00
#
_symmetry.space_group_name_H-M   'P 1'
#
loop_
_entity.id
_entity.type
_entity.pdbx_description
1 polymer ?
#
loop_
_entity_poly.entity_id
_entity_poly.type
_entity_poly.pdbx_seq_one_letter_code
_entity_poly.pdbx_strand_id
1 'polypeptide(L)'
;MFETRQFSYTCKVIAYPPNQILQTLKGMFWPFQSNQSSSLFLNAVAANHHGPGNVGGSQARSCGNISAIEMAAAKSAQHRLMRGVWTNVRFGDMRRALAACERLILLNHNPCELRDYAALLYHCGYYKDCLQYLTSYQIAMVGQPRTNPLEMLEDDAVNTLTARVNLILAEDGWDSHRPAASYWTKNSEPW
;
A
#
# COMPACT_ATOMS: atom_id res chain seq x y z
N MET A 1 1.60 54.95 -22.64
CA MET A 1 0.88 54.08 -23.60
C MET A 1 1.52 52.71 -23.46
N PHE A 2 0.81 51.74 -22.88
CA PHE A 2 1.39 50.49 -22.40
C PHE A 2 1.67 49.51 -23.54
N GLU A 3 2.91 49.03 -23.57
CA GLU A 3 3.43 48.01 -24.47
C GLU A 3 2.94 46.62 -24.02
N THR A 4 2.16 45.97 -24.86
CA THR A 4 1.61 44.62 -24.63
C THR A 4 2.70 43.58 -24.85
N ARG A 5 3.32 43.11 -23.76
CA ARG A 5 4.20 41.93 -23.80
C ARG A 5 3.37 40.66 -23.97
N GLN A 6 3.43 40.07 -25.16
CA GLN A 6 3.00 38.69 -25.41
C GLN A 6 3.90 37.74 -24.60
N PHE A 7 3.34 37.15 -23.54
CA PHE A 7 3.96 35.99 -22.89
C PHE A 7 3.66 34.74 -23.72
N SER A 8 4.66 34.28 -24.46
CA SER A 8 4.65 32.98 -25.14
C SER A 8 4.88 31.88 -24.09
N TYR A 9 3.81 31.26 -23.62
CA TYR A 9 3.90 30.07 -22.77
C TYR A 9 4.27 28.87 -23.65
N THR A 10 5.56 28.65 -23.83
CA THR A 10 6.05 27.36 -24.35
C THR A 10 5.87 26.32 -23.26
N CYS A 11 4.77 25.58 -23.31
CA CYS A 11 4.57 24.39 -22.49
C CYS A 11 5.56 23.32 -22.99
N LYS A 12 6.77 23.27 -22.41
CA LYS A 12 7.68 22.14 -22.60
C LYS A 12 7.01 20.92 -21.96
N VAL A 13 6.37 20.09 -22.77
CA VAL A 13 6.00 18.73 -22.38
C VAL A 13 7.31 17.97 -22.19
N ILE A 14 7.80 17.91 -20.96
CA ILE A 14 8.88 16.99 -20.60
C ILE A 14 8.25 15.60 -20.69
N ALA A 15 8.49 14.90 -21.79
CA ALA A 15 8.05 13.53 -21.98
C ALA A 15 8.88 12.63 -21.05
N TYR A 16 8.37 12.41 -19.84
CA TYR A 16 8.94 11.41 -18.95
C TYR A 16 8.67 10.01 -19.52
N PRO A 17 9.63 9.07 -19.44
CA PRO A 17 9.36 7.68 -19.77
C PRO A 17 8.20 7.16 -18.92
N PRO A 18 7.37 6.23 -19.42
CA PRO A 18 6.14 5.79 -18.75
C PRO A 18 6.39 5.28 -17.33
N ASN A 19 7.54 4.66 -17.05
CA ASN A 19 7.91 4.20 -15.72
C ASN A 19 8.11 5.34 -14.72
N GLN A 20 8.66 6.49 -15.13
CA GLN A 20 8.85 7.65 -14.24
C GLN A 20 7.50 8.30 -13.91
N ILE A 21 6.60 8.43 -14.88
CA ILE A 21 5.24 8.94 -14.65
C ILE A 21 4.54 8.06 -13.61
N LEU A 22 4.61 6.75 -13.75
CA LEU A 22 3.98 5.82 -12.83
C LEU A 22 4.60 5.88 -11.42
N GLN A 23 5.91 6.03 -11.29
CA GLN A 23 6.55 6.24 -9.98
C GLN A 23 6.09 7.55 -9.33
N THR A 24 5.97 8.64 -10.09
CA THR A 24 5.42 9.89 -9.59
C THR A 24 3.96 9.73 -9.14
N LEU A 25 3.12 9.08 -9.94
CA LEU A 25 1.72 8.82 -9.58
C LEU A 25 1.61 7.94 -8.33
N LYS A 26 2.41 6.87 -8.24
CA LYS A 26 2.51 6.03 -7.05
C LYS A 26 2.83 6.86 -5.82
N GLY A 27 3.84 7.71 -5.87
CA GLY A 27 4.20 8.59 -4.75
C GLY A 27 3.10 9.59 -4.39
N MET A 28 2.51 10.29 -5.38
CA MET A 28 1.46 11.28 -5.15
C MET A 28 0.20 10.68 -4.53
N PHE A 29 -0.18 9.47 -4.96
CA PHE A 29 -1.38 8.79 -4.46
C PHE A 29 -1.11 7.87 -3.28
N TRP A 30 0.15 7.68 -2.87
CA TRP A 30 0.47 6.84 -1.73
C TRP A 30 -0.17 7.43 -0.46
N PRO A 31 -1.03 6.69 0.26
CA PRO A 31 -1.76 7.23 1.41
C PRO A 31 -0.90 7.33 2.67
N PHE A 32 0.23 6.61 2.75
CA PHE A 32 1.05 6.52 3.95
C PHE A 32 2.29 7.42 3.85
N GLN A 33 2.09 8.74 3.91
CA GLN A 33 3.16 9.75 3.75
C GLN A 33 3.76 10.21 5.09
N SER A 34 3.63 9.42 6.15
CA SER A 34 3.92 9.83 7.53
C SER A 34 5.37 10.26 7.80
N ASN A 35 6.34 9.78 7.02
CA ASN A 35 7.74 10.15 7.21
C ASN A 35 8.48 10.19 5.85
N GLN A 36 9.12 11.32 5.54
CA GLN A 36 9.84 11.55 4.28
C GLN A 36 11.19 10.81 4.21
N SER A 37 11.69 10.33 5.36
CA SER A 37 12.99 9.67 5.47
C SER A 37 12.93 8.14 5.34
N SER A 38 11.73 7.56 5.31
CA SER A 38 11.50 6.11 5.19
C SER A 38 10.84 5.78 3.86
N SER A 39 11.02 4.55 3.41
CA SER A 39 10.39 4.09 2.18
C SER A 39 8.86 4.07 2.29
N LEU A 40 8.20 4.19 1.13
CA LEU A 40 6.74 4.12 1.03
C LEU A 40 6.19 2.85 1.69
N PHE A 41 6.90 1.72 1.50
CA PHE A 41 6.59 0.45 2.12
C PHE A 41 6.61 0.49 3.65
N LEU A 42 7.71 0.97 4.23
CA LEU A 42 7.85 1.02 5.69
C LEU A 42 6.76 1.89 6.31
N ASN A 43 6.40 3.00 5.65
CA ASN A 43 5.29 3.83 6.11
C ASN A 43 3.95 3.10 6.06
N ALA A 44 3.70 2.31 5.00
CA ALA A 44 2.49 1.50 4.91
C ALA A 44 2.42 0.40 5.97
N VAL A 45 3.54 -0.25 6.28
CA VAL A 45 3.60 -1.26 7.34
C VAL A 45 3.45 -0.61 8.72
N ALA A 46 4.07 0.55 8.96
CA ALA A 46 3.94 1.29 10.21
C ALA A 46 2.51 1.79 10.46
N ALA A 47 1.76 2.12 9.40
CA ALA A 47 0.34 2.48 9.49
C ALA A 47 -0.52 1.36 10.06
N ASN A 48 -0.08 0.09 9.96
CA ASN A 48 -0.77 -1.05 10.59
C ASN A 48 -0.73 -1.01 12.12
N HIS A 49 0.27 -0.35 12.71
CA HIS A 49 0.44 -0.28 14.17
C HIS A 49 -0.45 0.80 14.81
N HIS A 50 -1.03 1.69 14.02
CA HIS A 50 -1.80 2.84 14.49
C HIS A 50 -3.30 2.56 14.35
N GLY A 51 -3.78 1.53 15.05
CA GLY A 51 -5.21 1.39 15.34
C GLY A 51 -5.70 2.48 16.31
N PRO A 52 -7.02 2.69 16.47
CA PRO A 52 -7.61 3.81 17.23
C PRO A 52 -7.43 3.77 18.76
N GLY A 53 -6.36 3.14 19.27
CA GLY A 53 -6.15 2.93 20.70
C GLY A 53 -4.72 3.10 21.18
N ASN A 54 -3.77 3.55 20.35
CA ASN A 54 -2.38 3.68 20.79
C ASN A 54 -1.95 5.15 20.93
N VAL A 55 -2.60 5.85 21.86
CA VAL A 55 -2.02 7.04 22.50
C VAL A 55 -1.79 6.68 23.96
N GLY A 56 -0.59 6.18 24.26
CA GLY A 56 -0.11 6.09 25.64
C GLY A 56 0.66 4.82 25.97
N GLY A 57 1.98 4.98 26.10
CA GLY A 57 2.73 4.29 27.15
C GLY A 57 3.16 2.86 26.87
N SER A 58 4.48 2.69 26.83
CA SER A 58 5.19 1.43 27.09
C SER A 58 4.53 0.61 28.21
N GLN A 59 3.97 -0.57 27.90
CA GLN A 59 4.09 -1.79 28.72
C GLN A 59 3.37 -3.00 28.11
N ALA A 60 4.03 -4.16 28.23
CA ALA A 60 3.47 -5.51 28.22
C ALA A 60 2.62 -5.94 27.01
N ARG A 61 3.31 -6.35 25.93
CA ARG A 61 2.73 -7.21 24.89
C ARG A 61 2.39 -8.58 25.51
N SER A 62 1.13 -8.80 25.86
CA SER A 62 0.60 -10.16 26.02
C SER A 62 0.32 -10.73 24.62
N CYS A 63 0.83 -11.95 24.38
CA CYS A 63 0.79 -12.63 23.08
C CYS A 63 -0.65 -12.93 22.58
N GLY A 64 -1.66 -12.90 23.46
CA GLY A 64 -3.07 -13.15 23.11
C GLY A 64 -3.85 -11.94 22.57
N ASN A 65 -3.44 -10.71 22.87
CA ASN A 65 -4.22 -9.51 22.52
C ASN A 65 -3.85 -8.91 21.15
N ILE A 66 -2.70 -9.30 20.60
CA ILE A 66 -2.21 -8.80 19.31
C ILE A 66 -3.12 -9.26 18.18
N SER A 67 -3.50 -10.55 18.18
CA SER A 67 -4.47 -11.11 17.23
C SER A 67 -5.80 -10.36 17.26
N ALA A 68 -6.40 -10.13 18.44
CA ALA A 68 -7.69 -9.45 18.54
C ALA A 68 -7.66 -7.99 18.01
N ILE A 69 -6.58 -7.25 18.29
CA ILE A 69 -6.41 -5.87 17.81
C ILE A 69 -6.20 -5.85 16.29
N GLU A 70 -5.35 -6.74 15.77
CA GLU A 70 -5.10 -6.88 14.34
C GLU A 70 -6.37 -7.27 13.58
N MET A 71 -7.17 -8.16 14.15
CA MET A 71 -8.46 -8.58 13.60
C MET A 71 -9.50 -7.46 13.62
N ALA A 72 -9.58 -6.68 14.70
CA ALA A 72 -10.46 -5.51 14.74
C ALA A 72 -10.04 -4.44 13.71
N ALA A 73 -8.74 -4.22 13.54
CA ALA A 73 -8.20 -3.33 12.52
C ALA A 73 -8.52 -3.82 11.10
N ALA A 74 -8.35 -5.13 10.84
CA ALA A 74 -8.68 -5.78 9.57
C ALA A 74 -10.18 -5.63 9.23
N LYS A 75 -11.06 -5.95 10.18
CA LYS A 75 -12.52 -5.82 10.04
C LYS A 75 -12.94 -4.35 9.79
N SER A 76 -12.32 -3.40 10.49
CA SER A 76 -12.54 -1.96 10.29
C SER A 76 -12.07 -1.47 8.91
N ALA A 77 -10.89 -1.89 8.46
CA ALA A 77 -10.37 -1.56 7.13
C ALA A 77 -11.29 -2.08 6.02
N GLN A 78 -11.72 -3.35 6.12
CA GLN A 78 -12.67 -3.94 5.19
C GLN A 78 -14.01 -3.18 5.15
N HIS A 79 -14.58 -2.85 6.32
CA HIS A 79 -15.84 -2.10 6.40
C HIS A 79 -15.74 -0.71 5.75
N ARG A 80 -14.61 0.00 5.92
CA ARG A 80 -14.37 1.29 5.26
C ARG A 80 -14.44 1.19 3.74
N LEU A 81 -13.84 0.15 3.18
CA LEU A 81 -13.79 -0.05 1.72
C LEU A 81 -15.13 -0.47 1.15
N MET A 82 -15.88 -1.31 1.89
CA MET A 82 -17.27 -1.66 1.55
C MET A 82 -18.17 -0.42 1.46
N ARG A 83 -17.87 0.63 2.24
CA ARG A 83 -18.58 1.92 2.19
C ARG A 83 -18.05 2.88 1.11
N GLY A 84 -17.12 2.44 0.26
CA GLY A 84 -16.53 3.27 -0.78
C GLY A 84 -15.50 4.28 -0.26
N VAL A 85 -14.98 4.10 0.95
CA VAL A 85 -13.98 5.00 1.55
C VAL A 85 -12.57 4.51 1.21
N TRP A 86 -12.10 4.89 0.03
CA TRP A 86 -10.77 4.53 -0.51
C TRP A 86 -9.74 5.66 -0.38
N THR A 87 -10.20 6.83 0.01
CA THR A 87 -9.41 8.04 0.18
C THR A 87 -9.48 8.50 1.63
N ASN A 88 -8.49 9.28 2.03
CA ASN A 88 -8.63 10.19 3.15
C ASN A 88 -8.53 11.61 2.59
N VAL A 89 -9.37 12.54 3.06
CA VAL A 89 -9.48 13.90 2.53
C VAL A 89 -8.13 14.66 2.53
N ARG A 90 -7.15 14.20 3.30
CA ARG A 90 -5.77 14.75 3.36
C ARG A 90 -4.65 13.74 3.07
N PHE A 91 -4.96 12.49 2.74
CA PHE A 91 -3.97 11.44 2.47
C PHE A 91 -4.36 10.66 1.22
N GLY A 92 -3.37 10.25 0.42
CA GLY A 92 -3.50 9.72 -0.95
C GLY A 92 -4.62 8.71 -1.24
N ASP A 93 -4.82 8.43 -2.53
CA ASP A 93 -5.88 7.55 -3.03
C ASP A 93 -5.37 6.11 -3.22
N MET A 94 -5.83 5.20 -2.37
CA MET A 94 -5.42 3.78 -2.42
C MET A 94 -5.73 3.13 -3.78
N ARG A 95 -6.83 3.50 -4.45
CA ARG A 95 -7.19 2.93 -5.76
C ARG A 95 -6.17 3.33 -6.82
N ARG A 96 -5.83 4.62 -6.86
CA ARG A 96 -4.87 5.15 -7.82
C ARG A 96 -3.46 4.65 -7.53
N ALA A 97 -3.09 4.52 -6.26
CA ALA A 97 -1.81 3.93 -5.86
C ALA A 97 -1.71 2.45 -6.27
N LEU A 98 -2.79 1.67 -6.07
CA LEU A 98 -2.86 0.26 -6.52
C LEU A 98 -2.70 0.14 -8.03
N ALA A 99 -3.45 0.92 -8.81
CA ALA A 99 -3.38 0.90 -10.27
C ALA A 99 -1.99 1.27 -10.79
N ALA A 100 -1.33 2.25 -10.16
CA ALA A 100 0.03 2.63 -10.51
C ALA A 100 1.04 1.50 -10.21
N CYS A 101 0.94 0.87 -9.04
CA CYS A 101 1.80 -0.26 -8.65
C CYS A 101 1.59 -1.48 -9.57
N GLU A 102 0.34 -1.84 -9.88
CA GLU A 102 0.03 -2.94 -10.81
C GLU A 102 0.65 -2.70 -12.18
N ARG A 103 0.53 -1.47 -12.71
CA ARG A 103 1.15 -1.11 -13.98
C ARG A 103 2.68 -1.13 -13.90
N LEU A 104 3.28 -0.73 -12.77
CA LEU A 104 4.73 -0.80 -12.55
C LEU A 104 5.23 -2.24 -12.48
N ILE A 105 4.49 -3.17 -11.87
CA ILE A 105 4.83 -4.59 -11.85
C ILE A 105 4.91 -5.13 -13.29
N LEU A 106 3.91 -4.80 -14.12
CA LEU A 106 3.86 -5.25 -15.52
C LEU A 106 4.99 -4.66 -16.39
N LEU A 107 5.44 -3.44 -16.10
CA LEU A 107 6.38 -2.70 -16.94
C LEU A 107 7.84 -2.78 -16.48
N ASN A 108 8.09 -2.83 -15.17
CA ASN A 108 9.39 -2.45 -14.63
C ASN A 108 10.19 -3.60 -14.00
N HIS A 109 9.66 -4.83 -13.91
CA HIS A 109 10.32 -6.04 -13.36
C HIS A 109 11.05 -5.83 -12.01
N ASN A 110 10.76 -4.74 -11.30
CA ASN A 110 11.39 -4.42 -10.02
C ASN A 110 10.63 -5.15 -8.92
N PRO A 111 11.27 -6.05 -8.16
CA PRO A 111 10.62 -6.80 -7.11
C PRO A 111 10.01 -5.90 -6.03
N CYS A 112 10.58 -4.73 -5.75
CA CYS A 112 10.04 -3.80 -4.75
C CYS A 112 8.59 -3.38 -5.03
N GLU A 113 8.17 -3.37 -6.29
CA GLU A 113 6.79 -3.06 -6.68
C GLU A 113 5.81 -4.14 -6.22
N LEU A 114 6.22 -5.42 -6.16
CA LEU A 114 5.41 -6.53 -5.65
C LEU A 114 5.10 -6.33 -4.16
N ARG A 115 6.12 -5.96 -3.39
CA ARG A 115 6.02 -5.71 -1.95
C ARG A 115 5.14 -4.49 -1.66
N ASP A 116 5.33 -3.41 -2.40
CA ASP A 116 4.55 -2.18 -2.22
C ASP A 116 3.08 -2.40 -2.60
N TYR A 117 2.82 -3.15 -3.67
CA TYR A 117 1.48 -3.58 -4.05
C TYR A 117 0.84 -4.45 -2.96
N ALA A 118 1.58 -5.41 -2.39
CA ALA A 118 1.09 -6.23 -1.30
C ALA A 118 0.71 -5.42 -0.05
N ALA A 119 1.49 -4.38 0.30
CA ALA A 119 1.15 -3.50 1.40
C ALA A 119 -0.18 -2.78 1.17
N LEU A 120 -0.45 -2.29 -0.05
CA LEU A 120 -1.74 -1.69 -0.38
C LEU A 120 -2.89 -2.70 -0.32
N LEU A 121 -2.67 -3.93 -0.80
CA LEU A 121 -3.67 -5.01 -0.72
C LEU A 121 -4.03 -5.36 0.73
N TYR A 122 -3.06 -5.36 1.64
CA TYR A 122 -3.29 -5.56 3.08
C TYR A 122 -4.27 -4.53 3.63
N HIS A 123 -4.02 -3.25 3.36
CA HIS A 123 -4.91 -2.15 3.76
C HIS A 123 -6.27 -2.21 3.08
N CYS A 124 -6.33 -2.85 1.91
CA CYS A 124 -7.56 -3.10 1.19
C CYS A 124 -8.33 -4.35 1.67
N GLY A 125 -7.81 -5.10 2.64
CA GLY A 125 -8.42 -6.33 3.14
C GLY A 125 -8.30 -7.54 2.20
N TYR A 126 -7.50 -7.43 1.12
CA TYR A 126 -7.23 -8.54 0.19
C TYR A 126 -6.06 -9.39 0.67
N TYR A 127 -6.23 -10.07 1.81
CA TYR A 127 -5.14 -10.76 2.51
C TYR A 127 -4.55 -11.96 1.74
N LYS A 128 -5.37 -12.69 0.98
CA LYS A 128 -4.88 -13.80 0.14
C LYS A 128 -3.97 -13.32 -0.98
N ASP A 129 -4.42 -12.32 -1.72
CA ASP A 129 -3.65 -11.71 -2.79
C ASP A 129 -2.39 -11.04 -2.21
N CYS A 130 -2.52 -10.35 -1.07
CA CYS A 130 -1.40 -9.79 -0.32
C CYS A 130 -0.32 -10.85 -0.05
N LEU A 131 -0.70 -12.01 0.52
CA LEU A 131 0.23 -13.09 0.80
C LEU A 131 0.93 -13.59 -0.47
N GLN A 132 0.17 -13.78 -1.56
CA GLN A 132 0.72 -14.24 -2.85
C GLN A 132 1.79 -13.28 -3.39
N TYR A 133 1.55 -11.97 -3.33
CA TYR A 133 2.52 -10.97 -3.79
C TYR A 133 3.74 -10.87 -2.86
N LEU A 134 3.59 -11.03 -1.54
CA LEU A 134 4.72 -11.10 -0.61
C LEU A 134 5.60 -12.33 -0.88
N THR A 135 5.00 -13.49 -1.12
CA THR A 135 5.73 -14.70 -1.50
C THR A 135 6.47 -14.51 -2.83
N SER A 136 5.82 -13.87 -3.81
CA SER A 136 6.44 -13.57 -5.11
C SER A 136 7.64 -12.62 -4.97
N TYR A 137 7.53 -11.60 -4.11
CA TYR A 137 8.66 -10.72 -3.75
C TYR A 137 9.81 -11.51 -3.12
N GLN A 138 9.51 -12.36 -2.14
CA GLN A 138 10.53 -13.17 -1.46
C GLN A 138 11.27 -14.09 -2.44
N ILE A 139 10.54 -14.76 -3.34
CA ILE A 139 11.12 -15.60 -4.39
C ILE A 139 12.04 -14.78 -5.31
N ALA A 140 11.58 -13.59 -5.75
CA ALA A 140 12.38 -12.72 -6.61
C ALA A 140 13.64 -12.16 -5.93
N MET A 141 13.62 -12.04 -4.60
CA MET A 141 14.75 -11.57 -3.80
C MET A 141 15.70 -12.70 -3.35
N VAL A 142 15.39 -13.97 -3.61
CA VAL A 142 16.29 -15.09 -3.27
C VAL A 142 17.64 -14.91 -3.98
N GLY A 143 18.72 -14.89 -3.19
CA GLY A 143 20.09 -14.77 -3.71
C GLY A 143 20.54 -13.34 -4.03
N GLN A 144 19.71 -12.32 -3.78
CA GLN A 144 20.13 -10.93 -3.89
C GLN A 144 20.86 -10.48 -2.61
N PRO A 145 22.08 -9.92 -2.70
CA PRO A 145 22.80 -9.42 -1.54
C PRO A 145 22.16 -8.13 -1.02
N ARG A 146 21.85 -8.09 0.28
CA ARG A 146 21.31 -6.90 0.96
C ARG A 146 22.48 -6.15 1.58
N THR A 147 22.86 -5.04 0.96
CA THR A 147 23.99 -4.22 1.42
C THR A 147 23.52 -2.96 2.14
N ASN A 148 22.28 -2.54 1.92
CA ASN A 148 21.74 -1.31 2.48
C ASN A 148 21.00 -1.58 3.79
N PRO A 149 21.27 -0.84 4.88
CA PRO A 149 20.52 -0.96 6.13
C PRO A 149 19.01 -0.75 5.97
N LEU A 150 18.62 0.07 5.00
CA LEU A 150 17.22 0.31 4.67
C LEU A 150 16.53 -0.95 4.12
N GLU A 151 17.19 -1.69 3.22
CA GLU A 151 16.66 -2.94 2.66
C GLU A 151 16.46 -3.99 3.77
N MET A 152 17.41 -4.09 4.69
CA MET A 152 17.29 -4.99 5.84
C MET A 152 16.04 -4.69 6.68
N LEU A 153 15.74 -3.42 6.93
CA LEU A 153 14.52 -3.01 7.65
C LEU A 153 13.26 -3.32 6.85
N GLU A 154 13.31 -3.12 5.53
CA GLU A 154 12.19 -3.45 4.67
C GLU A 154 11.90 -4.96 4.65
N ASP A 155 12.92 -5.79 4.69
CA ASP A 155 12.73 -7.24 4.71
C ASP A 155 12.21 -7.74 6.06
N ASP A 156 12.63 -7.14 7.17
CA ASP A 156 12.01 -7.40 8.48
C ASP A 156 10.53 -6.99 8.49
N ALA A 157 10.21 -5.86 7.86
CA ALA A 157 8.83 -5.41 7.68
C ALA A 157 8.01 -6.35 6.77
N VAL A 158 8.61 -6.93 5.73
CA VAL A 158 7.97 -7.98 4.90
C VAL A 158 7.65 -9.22 5.73
N ASN A 159 8.61 -9.70 6.54
CA ASN A 159 8.40 -10.86 7.40
C ASN A 159 7.30 -10.60 8.43
N THR A 160 7.32 -9.42 9.05
CA THR A 160 6.29 -8.97 9.99
C THR A 160 4.91 -8.93 9.33
N LEU A 161 4.80 -8.34 8.14
CA LEU A 161 3.54 -8.27 7.40
C LEU A 161 3.03 -9.66 7.02
N THR A 162 3.94 -10.54 6.57
CA THR A 162 3.62 -11.93 6.22
C THR A 162 3.07 -12.70 7.42
N ALA A 163 3.72 -12.58 8.58
CA ALA A 163 3.26 -13.23 9.81
C ALA A 163 1.84 -12.78 10.19
N ARG A 164 1.55 -11.49 10.09
CA ARG A 164 0.21 -10.94 10.35
C ARG A 164 -0.85 -11.47 9.40
N VAL A 165 -0.55 -11.44 8.10
CA VAL A 165 -1.46 -11.96 7.08
C VAL A 165 -1.79 -13.43 7.35
N ASN A 166 -0.79 -14.23 7.71
CA ASN A 166 -1.00 -15.63 8.08
C ASN A 166 -1.88 -15.79 9.34
N LEU A 167 -1.73 -14.93 10.35
CA LEU A 167 -2.60 -14.94 11.53
C LEU A 167 -4.05 -14.61 11.16
N ILE A 168 -4.27 -13.62 10.30
CA ILE A 168 -5.62 -13.24 9.82
C ILE A 168 -6.25 -14.38 9.02
N LEU A 169 -5.47 -15.00 8.12
CA LEU A 169 -5.95 -16.09 7.27
C LEU A 169 -6.19 -17.40 8.04
N ALA A 170 -5.56 -17.57 9.21
CA ALA A 170 -5.78 -18.71 10.08
C ALA A 170 -7.06 -18.60 10.92
N GLU A 171 -7.72 -17.43 10.98
CA GLU A 171 -9.02 -17.28 11.65
C GLU A 171 -10.15 -17.91 10.82
N ASP A 172 -10.94 -18.76 11.47
CA ASP A 172 -12.11 -19.38 10.86
C ASP A 172 -13.13 -18.33 10.41
N GLY A 173 -13.60 -18.45 9.16
CA GLY A 173 -14.65 -17.59 8.61
C GLY A 173 -14.17 -16.32 7.90
N TRP A 174 -12.86 -16.08 7.79
CA TRP A 174 -12.33 -14.97 6.98
C TRP A 174 -12.83 -15.03 5.51
N ASP A 175 -12.85 -16.23 4.94
CA ASP A 175 -13.33 -16.48 3.58
C ASP A 175 -14.84 -16.28 3.39
N SER A 176 -15.63 -16.35 4.47
CA SER A 176 -17.08 -16.21 4.42
C SER A 176 -17.54 -14.76 4.25
N HIS A 177 -16.66 -13.79 4.45
CA HIS A 177 -16.94 -12.36 4.36
C HIS A 177 -16.43 -11.71 3.08
N ARG A 178 -16.15 -12.51 2.04
CA ARG A 178 -15.84 -11.98 0.70
C ARG A 178 -16.94 -10.98 0.34
N PRO A 179 -16.61 -9.72 0.01
CA PRO A 179 -17.60 -8.82 -0.55
C PRO A 179 -18.21 -9.53 -1.76
N ALA A 180 -19.51 -9.78 -1.74
CA ALA A 180 -20.28 -10.26 -2.88
C ALA A 180 -20.40 -9.14 -3.93
N ALA A 181 -19.27 -8.64 -4.40
CA ALA A 181 -19.16 -7.68 -5.47
C ALA A 181 -17.69 -7.58 -5.82
N SER A 182 -17.37 -8.11 -6.99
CA SER A 182 -16.27 -7.62 -7.80
C SER A 182 -16.53 -6.14 -8.13
N TYR A 183 -16.31 -5.23 -7.16
CA TYR A 183 -16.37 -3.79 -7.38
C TYR A 183 -15.41 -3.35 -8.51
N TRP A 184 -14.40 -4.17 -8.78
CA TRP A 184 -13.43 -3.98 -9.85
C TRP A 184 -13.99 -4.29 -11.25
N THR A 185 -14.92 -5.25 -11.41
CA THR A 185 -15.54 -5.53 -12.72
C THR A 185 -16.84 -4.77 -12.98
N LYS A 186 -17.35 -4.02 -12.00
CA LYS A 186 -18.60 -3.25 -12.12
C LYS A 186 -18.44 -1.74 -12.24
N ASN A 187 -17.23 -1.20 -12.23
CA ASN A 187 -17.00 0.21 -12.55
C ASN A 187 -16.89 0.40 -14.06
N SER A 188 -18.03 0.29 -14.74
CA SER A 188 -18.21 0.75 -16.13
C SER A 188 -18.69 2.20 -16.20
N GLU A 189 -18.71 2.93 -15.09
CA GLU A 189 -19.15 4.33 -15.05
C GLU A 189 -17.93 5.28 -15.02
N PRO A 190 -17.97 6.37 -15.81
CA PRO A 190 -16.85 7.28 -15.95
C PRO A 190 -16.85 8.27 -14.78
N TRP A 191 -15.75 8.34 -14.04
CA TRP A 191 -15.34 9.55 -13.34
C TRP A 191 -13.83 9.73 -13.47
#